data_AF-W6NXG9-F1
#
_entry.id   AF-W6NXG9-F1
#
_cell.length_a   1.000
_cell.length_b   1.000
_cell.length_c   1.000
_cell.angle_alpha   90.00
_cell.angle_beta   90.00
_cell.angle_gamma   90.00
#
_symmetry.space_group_name_H-M   'P 1'
#
loop_
_entity.id
_entity.type
_entity.pdbx_description
1 polymer ?
#
loop_
_entity_poly.entity_id
_entity_poly.type
_entity_poly.pdbx_seq_one_letter_code
_entity_poly.pdbx_strand_id
1 'polypeptide(L)'
;VVNQNIVLGESDDDQGSLSSDDEEKMSAEETSDDDGLKIEAAGSPSDPDSLLKRCRSCMEAAQDRFESATQEKAAKLILELADIIAKSSNNESIIEMAVDVAEDVIKRVEAVRRRPIHSTSQLVNHLIAQSGFVKCEEKWGIAVNRTALARLLSRIIARGHLSDCSALIQNYFGSAV
;
A
#
# COMPACT_ATOMS: atom_id res chain seq x y z
N VAL A 1 -16.45 18.00 -55.89
CA VAL A 1 -15.34 17.16 -56.39
C VAL A 1 -15.44 15.83 -55.64
N VAL A 2 -16.17 14.87 -56.24
CA VAL A 2 -15.69 13.59 -56.82
C VAL A 2 -15.12 12.61 -55.78
N ASN A 3 -15.84 11.50 -55.64
CA ASN A 3 -15.54 10.23 -54.95
C ASN A 3 -14.22 9.57 -55.41
N GLN A 4 -13.72 8.63 -54.59
CA GLN A 4 -12.93 7.40 -54.86
C GLN A 4 -11.93 7.19 -53.69
N ASN A 5 -11.59 6.01 -53.17
CA ASN A 5 -11.83 4.62 -53.55
C ASN A 5 -11.53 3.69 -52.35
N ILE A 6 -12.12 2.50 -52.39
CA ILE A 6 -12.03 1.34 -51.48
C ILE A 6 -10.62 0.70 -51.46
N VAL A 7 -10.19 0.16 -50.32
CA VAL A 7 -9.35 -1.06 -50.24
C VAL A 7 -9.88 -1.95 -49.12
N LEU A 8 -10.44 -3.09 -49.52
CA LEU A 8 -10.70 -4.29 -48.74
C LEU A 8 -9.36 -5.00 -48.50
N GLY A 9 -9.17 -5.52 -47.29
CA GLY A 9 -8.03 -6.35 -46.92
C GLY A 9 -8.48 -7.41 -45.92
N GLU A 10 -9.04 -8.48 -46.47
CA GLU A 10 -9.38 -9.73 -45.79
C GLU A 10 -8.07 -10.53 -45.64
N SER A 11 -7.80 -11.09 -44.48
CA SER A 11 -6.75 -12.10 -44.31
C SER A 11 -7.25 -13.13 -43.32
N ASP A 12 -7.85 -14.16 -43.93
CA ASP A 12 -8.17 -15.46 -43.38
C ASP A 12 -6.91 -16.30 -43.12
N ASP A 13 -7.08 -17.27 -42.22
CA ASP A 13 -6.41 -18.57 -42.15
C ASP A 13 -4.91 -18.66 -41.81
N ASP A 14 -4.62 -18.99 -40.55
CA ASP A 14 -3.70 -20.11 -40.29
C ASP A 14 -4.30 -21.04 -39.21
N GLN A 15 -4.73 -22.20 -39.70
CA GLN A 15 -5.29 -23.34 -38.97
C GLN A 15 -4.26 -24.47 -39.01
N GLY A 16 -3.92 -25.00 -37.83
CA GLY A 16 -3.34 -26.34 -37.67
C GLY A 16 -2.04 -26.37 -36.87
N SER A 17 -1.71 -27.38 -36.06
CA SER A 17 -2.42 -28.60 -35.65
C SER A 17 -1.70 -29.18 -34.42
N LEU A 18 -2.51 -29.65 -33.47
CA LEU A 18 -2.48 -30.90 -32.68
C LEU A 18 -1.18 -31.73 -32.43
N SER A 19 -1.23 -32.41 -31.27
CA SER A 19 -0.55 -33.66 -30.84
C SER A 19 0.76 -33.45 -30.07
N SER A 20 1.06 -34.11 -28.94
CA SER A 20 0.76 -35.46 -28.43
C SER A 20 0.97 -35.47 -26.89
N ASP A 21 0.11 -36.08 -26.07
CA ASP A 21 0.04 -37.48 -25.60
C ASP A 21 0.77 -37.78 -24.28
N ASP A 22 0.13 -38.68 -23.53
CA ASP A 22 0.61 -39.59 -22.48
C ASP A 22 1.00 -39.06 -21.08
N GLU A 23 0.05 -39.26 -20.16
CA GLU A 23 0.12 -40.17 -19.00
C GLU A 23 1.53 -40.47 -18.41
N GLU A 24 1.72 -40.25 -17.10
CA GLU A 24 1.96 -41.36 -16.16
C GLU A 24 2.02 -40.88 -14.70
N LYS A 25 1.35 -41.65 -13.85
CA LYS A 25 1.34 -41.55 -12.38
C LYS A 25 2.70 -41.96 -11.83
N MET A 26 3.25 -41.22 -10.87
CA MET A 26 3.98 -41.82 -9.75
C MET A 26 3.73 -41.05 -8.46
N SER A 27 3.00 -41.68 -7.55
CA SER A 27 3.03 -41.36 -6.13
C SER A 27 4.41 -41.73 -5.58
N ALA A 28 5.10 -40.76 -4.99
CA ALA A 28 6.22 -41.02 -4.09
C ALA A 28 5.93 -40.25 -2.79
N GLU A 29 5.21 -40.91 -1.88
CA GLU A 29 5.24 -40.52 -0.47
C GLU A 29 6.39 -41.29 0.18
N GLU A 30 7.53 -40.63 0.35
CA GLU A 30 8.58 -41.09 1.26
C GLU A 30 8.91 -39.97 2.26
N THR A 31 8.40 -40.17 3.47
CA THR A 31 9.04 -40.01 4.78
C THR A 31 10.41 -39.31 4.79
N SER A 32 10.54 -38.22 5.54
CA SER A 32 11.27 -38.20 6.83
C SER A 32 11.58 -36.78 7.31
N ASP A 33 11.44 -36.66 8.62
CA ASP A 33 12.17 -35.81 9.56
C ASP A 33 12.02 -34.27 9.51
N ASP A 34 11.33 -33.80 10.55
CA ASP A 34 11.83 -32.78 11.47
C ASP A 34 12.56 -31.60 10.83
N ASP A 35 11.78 -30.58 10.46
CA ASP A 35 12.14 -29.26 10.94
C ASP A 35 10.89 -28.68 11.58
N GLY A 36 10.93 -28.62 12.90
CA GLY A 36 9.95 -27.90 13.69
C GLY A 36 9.90 -26.46 13.23
N LEU A 37 9.06 -26.18 12.23
CA LEU A 37 8.49 -24.87 12.02
C LEU A 37 7.70 -24.55 13.27
N LYS A 38 8.45 -24.01 14.23
CA LYS A 38 7.97 -23.23 15.34
C LYS A 38 7.05 -22.21 14.70
N ILE A 39 5.77 -22.55 14.65
CA ILE A 39 4.69 -21.60 14.49
C ILE A 39 4.93 -20.68 15.68
N GLU A 40 5.70 -19.61 15.43
CA GLU A 40 5.89 -18.55 16.40
C GLU A 40 4.48 -18.20 16.79
N ALA A 41 4.15 -18.53 18.04
CA ALA A 41 2.87 -18.24 18.63
C ALA A 41 2.51 -16.84 18.15
N ALA A 42 1.44 -16.75 17.37
CA ALA A 42 0.96 -15.48 16.89
C ALA A 42 0.73 -14.65 18.16
N GLY A 43 1.72 -13.82 18.50
CA GLY A 43 1.62 -12.89 19.59
C GLY A 43 0.34 -12.15 19.34
N SER A 44 -0.47 -11.99 20.40
CA SER A 44 -1.70 -11.22 20.30
C SER A 44 -1.41 -9.99 19.45
N PRO A 45 -2.27 -9.62 18.48
CA PRO A 45 -1.98 -8.54 17.52
C PRO A 45 -1.74 -7.15 18.15
N SER A 46 -1.76 -7.07 19.47
CA SER A 46 -1.47 -5.92 20.32
C SER A 46 -0.19 -6.08 21.16
N ASP A 47 0.58 -7.15 20.95
CA ASP A 47 1.86 -7.36 21.63
C ASP A 47 2.92 -6.40 21.07
N PRO A 48 3.67 -5.68 21.92
CA PRO A 48 4.60 -4.65 21.47
C PRO A 48 5.73 -5.20 20.59
N ASP A 49 6.24 -6.41 20.83
CA ASP A 49 7.31 -6.99 20.01
C ASP A 49 6.80 -7.35 18.62
N SER A 50 5.57 -7.86 18.53
CA SER A 50 4.91 -8.14 17.24
C SER A 50 4.69 -6.87 16.41
N LEU A 51 4.32 -5.77 17.06
CA LEU A 51 4.09 -4.47 16.41
C LEU A 51 5.41 -3.80 16.00
N LEU A 52 6.46 -3.91 16.80
CA LEU A 52 7.81 -3.49 16.42
C LEU A 52 8.32 -4.28 15.22
N LYS A 53 8.15 -5.61 15.21
CA LYS A 53 8.48 -6.46 14.05
C LYS A 53 7.73 -6.00 12.81
N ARG A 54 6.43 -5.70 12.94
CA ARG A 54 5.61 -5.20 11.84
C ARG A 54 6.05 -3.81 11.35
N CYS A 55 6.37 -2.88 12.26
CA CYS A 55 6.96 -1.59 11.90
C CYS A 55 8.27 -1.75 11.13
N ARG A 56 9.18 -2.63 11.58
CA ARG A 56 10.42 -2.93 10.87
C ARG A 56 10.17 -3.50 9.48
N SER A 57 9.25 -4.46 9.34
CA SER A 57 8.86 -4.96 8.03
C SER A 57 8.24 -3.87 7.15
N CYS A 58 7.49 -2.93 7.72
CA CYS A 58 7.00 -1.76 6.99
C CYS A 58 8.15 -0.85 6.52
N MET A 59 9.22 -0.67 7.32
CA MET A 59 10.43 0.07 6.91
C MET A 59 11.15 -0.61 5.75
N GLU A 60 11.37 -1.92 5.84
CA GLU A 60 12.01 -2.71 4.79
C GLU A 60 11.16 -2.70 3.51
N ALA A 61 9.86 -2.95 3.64
CA ALA A 61 8.93 -2.90 2.51
C ALA A 61 8.80 -1.50 1.92
N ALA A 62 8.93 -0.44 2.73
CA ALA A 62 9.09 0.92 2.25
C ALA A 62 10.30 0.98 1.33
N GLN A 63 11.49 0.65 1.84
CA GLN A 63 12.75 0.72 1.11
C GLN A 63 12.68 -0.02 -0.24
N ASP A 64 12.14 -1.22 -0.28
CA ASP A 64 12.02 -2.03 -1.50
C ASP A 64 10.98 -1.48 -2.49
N ARG A 65 9.83 -0.99 -2.01
CA ARG A 65 8.74 -0.52 -2.89
C ARG A 65 9.04 0.84 -3.52
N PHE A 66 9.97 1.60 -2.96
CA PHE A 66 10.25 2.97 -3.37
C PHE A 66 11.06 3.13 -4.66
N GLU A 67 11.64 2.06 -5.21
CA GLU A 67 12.20 2.08 -6.56
C GLU A 67 11.12 2.23 -7.66
N SER A 68 9.83 2.01 -7.34
CA SER A 68 8.72 2.06 -8.31
C SER A 68 7.38 2.64 -7.79
N ALA A 69 7.36 3.32 -6.65
CA ALA A 69 6.11 3.58 -5.91
C ALA A 69 5.09 4.50 -6.62
N THR A 70 3.87 3.98 -6.81
CA THR A 70 2.67 4.75 -7.10
C THR A 70 2.10 5.35 -5.80
N GLN A 71 1.37 6.47 -5.90
CA GLN A 71 0.76 7.15 -4.74
C GLN A 71 -0.22 6.26 -3.98
N GLU A 72 -0.84 5.30 -4.67
CA GLU A 72 -1.69 4.27 -4.08
C GLU A 72 -0.92 3.35 -3.11
N LYS A 73 0.24 2.83 -3.54
CA LYS A 73 1.08 1.97 -2.69
C LYS A 73 1.55 2.71 -1.45
N ALA A 74 1.92 3.98 -1.61
CA ALA A 74 2.26 4.85 -0.50
C ALA A 74 1.07 5.05 0.46
N ALA A 75 -0.14 5.29 -0.06
CA ALA A 75 -1.34 5.42 0.78
C ALA A 75 -1.64 4.13 1.55
N LYS A 76 -1.55 2.96 0.91
CA LYS A 76 -1.73 1.65 1.56
C LYS A 76 -0.78 1.48 2.74
N LEU A 77 0.50 1.78 2.56
CA LEU A 77 1.50 1.69 3.61
C LEU A 77 1.23 2.67 4.77
N ILE A 78 0.82 3.91 4.48
CA ILE A 78 0.44 4.89 5.52
C ILE A 78 -0.77 4.40 6.34
N LEU A 79 -1.76 3.77 5.70
CA LEU A 79 -2.90 3.18 6.40
C LEU A 79 -2.50 1.99 7.28
N GLU A 80 -1.58 1.15 6.82
CA GLU A 80 -1.01 0.05 7.63
C GLU A 80 -0.26 0.59 8.85
N LEU A 81 0.53 1.65 8.70
CA LEU A 81 1.23 2.31 9.80
C LEU A 81 0.25 2.90 10.82
N ALA A 82 -0.85 3.52 10.36
CA ALA A 82 -1.91 4.01 11.23
C ALA A 82 -2.60 2.88 12.02
N ASP A 83 -2.84 1.73 11.41
CA ASP A 83 -3.38 0.55 12.10
C ASP A 83 -2.41 0.00 13.15
N ILE A 84 -1.09 0.02 12.88
CA ILE A 84 -0.06 -0.34 13.88
C ILE A 84 -0.09 0.62 15.07
N ILE A 85 -0.16 1.93 14.81
CA ILE A 85 -0.30 2.96 15.86
C ILE A 85 -1.56 2.73 16.70
N ALA A 86 -2.67 2.36 16.07
CA ALA A 86 -3.91 2.07 16.79
C ALA A 86 -3.76 0.87 17.75
N LYS A 87 -2.95 -0.12 17.39
CA LYS A 87 -2.73 -1.36 18.16
C LYS A 87 -1.61 -1.23 19.19
N SER A 88 -0.76 -0.21 19.11
CA SER A 88 0.43 -0.04 19.95
C SER A 88 0.15 0.32 21.40
N SER A 89 -1.12 0.45 21.81
CA SER A 89 -1.50 0.86 23.18
C SER A 89 -0.79 2.14 23.64
N ASN A 90 -0.55 3.08 22.70
CA ASN A 90 0.21 4.31 22.91
C ASN A 90 1.69 4.11 23.27
N ASN A 91 2.30 2.98 22.88
CA ASN A 91 3.74 2.81 22.98
C ASN A 91 4.46 3.82 22.06
N GLU A 92 5.07 4.83 22.68
CA GLU A 92 5.66 5.97 21.99
C GLU A 92 6.81 5.57 21.07
N SER A 93 7.58 4.54 21.42
CA SER A 93 8.68 4.03 20.57
C SER A 93 8.17 3.46 19.24
N ILE A 94 7.07 2.70 19.29
CA ILE A 94 6.42 2.16 18.09
C ILE A 94 5.83 3.29 17.24
N ILE A 95 5.22 4.28 17.90
CA ILE A 95 4.62 5.43 17.22
C ILE A 95 5.69 6.26 16.51
N GLU A 96 6.79 6.60 17.18
CA GLU A 96 7.90 7.35 16.57
C GLU A 96 8.50 6.58 15.40
N MET A 97 8.74 5.26 15.53
CA MET A 97 9.21 4.45 14.42
C MET A 97 8.24 4.48 13.23
N ALA A 98 6.93 4.34 13.47
CA ALA A 98 5.91 4.43 12.42
C ALA A 98 5.88 5.82 11.75
N VAL A 99 6.09 6.89 12.52
CA VAL A 99 6.19 8.26 11.98
C VAL A 99 7.45 8.41 11.14
N ASP A 100 8.59 7.86 11.56
CA ASP A 100 9.84 7.89 10.78
C ASP A 100 9.65 7.17 9.43
N VAL A 101 9.01 6.00 9.42
CA VAL A 101 8.67 5.29 8.17
C VAL A 101 7.79 6.15 7.27
N ALA A 102 6.72 6.71 7.85
CA ALA A 102 5.77 7.52 7.12
C ALA A 102 6.46 8.77 6.54
N GLU A 103 7.33 9.44 7.27
CA GLU A 103 8.09 10.60 6.79
C GLU A 103 8.94 10.22 5.57
N ASP A 104 9.62 9.09 5.65
CA ASP A 104 10.43 8.54 4.57
C ASP A 104 9.61 8.23 3.30
N VAL A 105 8.38 7.74 3.47
CA VAL A 105 7.41 7.56 2.39
C VAL A 105 7.05 8.91 1.76
N ILE A 106 6.70 9.88 2.59
CA ILE A 106 6.20 11.19 2.17
C ILE A 106 7.27 11.98 1.42
N LYS A 107 8.51 12.01 1.93
CA LYS A 107 9.66 12.63 1.24
C LYS A 107 9.84 12.13 -0.18
N ARG A 108 9.65 10.82 -0.39
CA ARG A 108 9.75 10.21 -1.72
C ARG A 108 8.56 10.57 -2.60
N VAL A 109 7.35 10.59 -2.05
CA VAL A 109 6.16 11.07 -2.79
C VAL A 109 6.30 12.54 -3.19
N GLU A 110 6.83 13.39 -2.30
CA GLU A 110 7.13 14.81 -2.55
C GLU A 110 8.17 14.99 -3.66
N ALA A 111 9.16 14.10 -3.74
CA ALA A 111 10.16 14.11 -4.80
C ALA A 111 9.59 13.74 -6.19
N VAL A 112 8.48 13.00 -6.24
CA VAL A 112 7.82 12.61 -7.50
C VAL A 112 7.06 13.80 -8.08
N ARG A 113 7.70 14.50 -9.03
CA ARG A 113 7.06 15.57 -9.79
C ARG A 113 6.16 15.00 -10.88
N ARG A 114 4.84 15.05 -10.67
CA ARG A 114 3.83 14.85 -11.72
C ARG A 114 3.06 16.17 -11.92
N ARG A 115 2.78 16.51 -13.18
CA ARG A 115 1.88 17.62 -13.56
C ARG A 115 0.68 17.01 -14.29
N PRO A 116 -0.56 17.52 -14.09
CA PRO A 116 -0.91 18.76 -13.38
C PRO A 116 -1.17 18.62 -11.87
N ILE A 117 -1.30 17.40 -11.32
CA ILE A 117 -1.63 17.17 -9.90
C ILE A 117 -0.37 16.75 -9.13
N HIS A 118 -0.09 17.42 -8.01
CA HIS A 118 0.99 17.05 -7.11
C HIS A 118 0.75 15.65 -6.52
N SER A 119 1.80 14.82 -6.50
CA SER A 119 1.74 13.44 -6.01
C SER A 119 1.27 13.35 -4.55
N THR A 120 1.58 14.36 -3.74
CA THR A 120 1.08 14.53 -2.36
C THR A 120 -0.44 14.71 -2.31
N SER A 121 -1.03 15.48 -3.22
CA SER A 121 -2.49 15.66 -3.28
C SER A 121 -3.21 14.36 -3.64
N GLN A 122 -2.66 13.58 -4.58
CA GLN A 122 -3.23 12.29 -4.94
C GLN A 122 -3.16 11.28 -3.78
N LEU A 123 -2.03 11.25 -3.07
CA LEU A 123 -1.86 10.48 -1.85
C LEU A 123 -2.93 10.83 -0.80
N VAL A 124 -3.09 12.12 -0.48
CA VAL A 124 -4.04 12.60 0.52
C VAL A 124 -5.48 12.28 0.11
N ASN A 125 -5.82 12.43 -1.17
CA ASN A 125 -7.14 12.05 -1.69
C ASN A 125 -7.43 10.56 -1.49
N HIS A 126 -6.45 9.68 -1.71
CA HIS A 126 -6.60 8.27 -1.40
C HIS A 126 -6.87 8.02 0.09
N LEU A 127 -6.13 8.69 0.98
CA LEU A 127 -6.32 8.55 2.43
C LEU A 127 -7.72 9.01 2.87
N ILE A 128 -8.21 10.13 2.35
CA ILE A 128 -9.55 10.66 2.62
C ILE A 128 -10.63 9.68 2.12
N ALA A 129 -10.47 9.17 0.90
CA ALA A 129 -11.40 8.23 0.29
C ALA A 129 -11.47 6.90 1.05
N GLN A 130 -10.33 6.30 1.38
CA GLN A 130 -10.30 5.06 2.15
C GLN A 130 -10.78 5.24 3.60
N SER A 131 -10.64 6.45 4.16
CA SER A 131 -11.23 6.80 5.46
C SER A 131 -12.75 6.92 5.42
N GLY A 132 -13.38 6.89 4.25
CA GLY A 132 -14.83 6.95 4.06
C GLY A 132 -15.42 8.35 4.17
N PHE A 133 -14.62 9.40 4.02
CA PHE A 133 -15.11 10.79 3.97
C PHE A 133 -15.71 11.16 2.61
N VAL A 134 -15.27 10.47 1.55
CA VAL A 134 -15.79 10.64 0.19
C VAL A 134 -16.09 9.27 -0.42
N LYS A 135 -16.95 9.23 -1.44
CA LYS A 135 -17.24 8.00 -2.17
C LYS A 135 -15.95 7.49 -2.81
N CYS A 136 -15.64 6.22 -2.57
CA CYS A 136 -14.48 5.53 -3.14
C CYS A 136 -14.98 4.40 -4.04
N GLU A 137 -14.45 4.33 -5.26
CA GLU A 137 -14.82 3.28 -6.23
C GLU A 137 -14.24 1.92 -5.85
N GLU A 138 -13.03 1.90 -5.28
CA GLU A 138 -12.35 0.67 -4.85
C GLU A 138 -11.94 0.77 -3.37
N LYS A 139 -12.44 -0.17 -2.56
CA LYS A 139 -12.00 -0.31 -1.16
C LYS A 139 -10.88 -1.33 -1.07
N TRP A 140 -9.80 -0.98 -0.38
CA TRP A 140 -8.61 -1.85 -0.30
C TRP A 140 -8.67 -2.92 0.80
N GLY A 141 -9.75 -2.96 1.59
CA GLY A 141 -9.88 -3.92 2.70
C GLY A 141 -8.92 -3.67 3.87
N ILE A 142 -8.20 -2.54 3.89
CA ILE A 142 -7.33 -2.14 4.99
C ILE A 142 -8.18 -1.49 6.09
N ALA A 143 -8.00 -1.92 7.34
CA ALA A 143 -8.68 -1.32 8.48
C ALA A 143 -8.19 0.13 8.67
N VAL A 144 -9.12 1.10 8.68
CA VAL A 144 -8.78 2.51 8.86
C VAL A 144 -9.20 2.98 10.24
N ASN A 145 -8.21 3.20 11.12
CA ASN A 145 -8.41 3.93 12.36
C ASN A 145 -8.18 5.43 12.12
N ARG A 146 -9.27 6.19 12.02
CA ARG A 146 -9.23 7.64 11.71
C ARG A 146 -8.44 8.45 12.75
N THR A 147 -8.54 8.09 14.03
CA THR A 147 -7.83 8.79 15.11
C THR A 147 -6.33 8.55 15.05
N ALA A 148 -5.92 7.30 14.84
CA ALA A 148 -4.51 6.95 14.69
C ALA A 148 -3.92 7.56 13.40
N LEU A 149 -4.68 7.56 12.30
CA LEU A 149 -4.28 8.20 11.05
C LEU A 149 -4.16 9.72 11.22
N ALA A 150 -5.11 10.38 11.90
CA ALA A 150 -5.04 11.80 12.21
C ALA A 150 -3.79 12.12 13.05
N ARG A 151 -3.51 11.34 14.10
CA ARG A 151 -2.31 11.49 14.93
C ARG A 151 -1.03 11.35 14.11
N LEU A 152 -0.95 10.35 13.24
CA LEU A 152 0.19 10.15 12.34
C LEU A 152 0.38 11.36 11.42
N LEU A 153 -0.68 11.77 10.72
CA LEU A 153 -0.64 12.91 9.78
C LEU A 153 -0.29 14.22 10.48
N SER A 154 -0.79 14.48 11.69
CA SER A 154 -0.44 15.66 12.46
C SER A 154 1.04 15.70 12.83
N ARG A 155 1.66 14.56 13.17
CA ARG A 155 3.11 14.50 13.41
C ARG A 155 3.91 14.74 12.14
N ILE A 156 3.48 14.19 11.00
CA ILE A 156 4.11 14.44 9.70
C ILE A 156 4.05 15.92 9.31
N ILE A 157 2.89 16.57 9.51
CA ILE A 157 2.73 18.01 9.28
C ILE A 157 3.61 18.82 10.23
N ALA A 158 3.68 18.45 11.51
CA ALA A 158 4.52 19.12 12.50
C ALA A 158 6.02 19.03 12.15
N ARG A 159 6.45 17.97 11.45
CA ARG A 159 7.80 17.82 10.90
C ARG A 159 8.04 18.60 9.59
N GLY A 160 7.03 19.30 9.06
CA GLY A 160 7.14 20.20 7.92
C GLY A 160 6.76 19.61 6.56
N HIS A 161 6.25 18.37 6.53
CA HIS A 161 5.80 17.71 5.31
C HIS A 161 4.31 17.96 5.02
N LEU A 162 3.87 17.74 3.78
CA LEU A 162 2.48 17.92 3.35
C LEU A 162 1.92 19.34 3.60
N SER A 163 2.77 20.36 3.59
CA SER A 163 2.36 21.75 3.86
C SER A 163 1.33 22.26 2.85
N ASP A 164 1.42 21.81 1.60
CA ASP A 164 0.48 22.07 0.51
C ASP A 164 -0.91 21.46 0.76
N CYS A 165 -0.96 20.33 1.47
CA CYS A 165 -2.19 19.60 1.78
C CYS A 165 -2.65 19.77 3.23
N SER A 166 -1.94 20.55 4.06
CA SER A 166 -2.19 20.65 5.50
C SER A 166 -3.61 21.13 5.82
N ALA A 167 -4.10 22.16 5.13
CA ALA A 167 -5.47 22.66 5.31
C ALA A 167 -6.53 21.61 4.95
N LEU A 168 -6.27 20.82 3.89
CA LEU A 168 -7.16 19.75 3.47
C LEU A 168 -7.20 18.63 4.52
N ILE A 169 -6.03 18.23 5.02
CA ILE A 169 -5.91 17.22 6.09
C ILE A 169 -6.63 17.68 7.35
N GLN A 170 -6.42 18.91 7.78
CA GLN A 170 -7.08 19.49 8.97
C GLN A 170 -8.61 19.54 8.81
N ASN A 171 -9.12 19.82 7.61
CA ASN A 171 -10.55 19.85 7.34
C ASN A 171 -11.22 18.47 7.52
N TYR A 172 -10.55 17.38 7.13
CA TYR A 172 -11.14 16.03 7.20
C TYR A 172 -10.82 15.28 8.50
N PHE A 173 -9.60 15.42 9.01
CA PHE A 173 -9.12 14.68 10.18
C PHE A 173 -9.10 15.50 11.46
N GLY A 174 -9.41 16.80 11.39
CA GLY A 174 -9.28 17.74 12.50
C GLY A 174 -7.82 18.15 12.74
N SER A 175 -7.62 19.21 13.51
CA SER A 175 -6.34 19.43 14.18
C SER A 175 -6.28 18.42 15.32
N ALA A 176 -5.40 17.41 15.24
CA ALA A 176 -5.11 16.60 16.42
C ALA A 176 -4.52 17.56 17.48
N VAL A 177 -5.33 17.89 18.48
CA VAL A 177 -4.91 18.59 19.70
C VAL A 177 -4.24 17.58 20.61
#